data_AF-A0A060YQ12-F1
#
_entry.id   AF-A0A060YQ12-F1
#
_cell.length_a   1.000
_cell.length_b   1.000
_cell.length_c   1.000
_cell.angle_alpha   90.00
_cell.angle_beta   90.00
_cell.angle_gamma   90.00
#
_symmetry.space_group_name_H-M   'P 1'
#
loop_
_entity.id
_entity.type
_entity.pdbx_description
1 polymer ?
#
loop_
_entity_poly.entity_id
_entity_poly.type
_entity_poly.pdbx_seq_one_letter_code
_entity_poly.pdbx_strand_id
1 'polypeptide(L)'
;MCERHNTKEEEGIQSHDRSMDSTLQKKRGFPGPGRYFTDMLKESGQHPITKPTHPVQTCHSFFLLPRRNKMATGGLSREHFICSVCLDVFSNPVTIPCGHNFCQGCIQSYWNKGECSCPLCMRKFAERPELAMNHVLDALSNTLRLAEPHRKPAKISILPRKMAGKCTSIVEELAQPRDVNTLCGEHGQPLSLFCLDDKALICAQCDSLGHKTHKTTPAEEQIPQMKQRVLKELLAKKNNVCTVKTEILKAKNTMESFKISASLQKQEQQTNFIMLISAITEEQKQLLTSMEEKEKEMLLKTESEVQKMEKRFKSLEDEVTGMELALQGEEPGRLLQVNLHFVSTNIYQLEPKWSKWTLS
;
A
#
# COMPACT_ATOMS: atom_id res chain seq x y z
N MET A 1 21.45 26.32 -41.30
CA MET A 1 19.98 26.32 -41.44
C MET A 1 19.42 26.52 -40.03
N CYS A 2 19.38 27.77 -39.56
CA CYS A 2 18.18 28.63 -39.46
C CYS A 2 17.11 28.02 -38.53
N GLU A 3 16.54 28.68 -37.53
CA GLU A 3 16.60 30.08 -37.08
C GLU A 3 15.89 30.19 -35.72
N ARG A 4 16.13 31.28 -34.99
CA ARG A 4 15.38 31.69 -33.80
C ARG A 4 13.92 31.96 -34.16
N HIS A 5 12.99 31.80 -33.22
CA HIS A 5 11.99 32.83 -32.95
C HIS A 5 11.47 32.70 -31.51
N ASN A 6 11.52 33.84 -30.81
CA ASN A 6 10.93 34.12 -29.51
C ASN A 6 9.84 35.16 -29.77
N THR A 7 8.61 34.95 -29.32
CA THR A 7 7.63 36.03 -29.08
C THR A 7 6.72 35.67 -27.92
N LYS A 8 6.55 36.66 -27.04
CA LYS A 8 5.61 36.76 -25.91
C LYS A 8 4.20 37.16 -26.39
N GLU A 9 3.27 37.17 -25.42
CA GLU A 9 1.95 37.82 -25.30
C GLU A 9 0.83 36.78 -25.12
N GLU A 10 0.32 36.55 -23.90
CA GLU A 10 -0.63 37.34 -23.07
C GLU A 10 -2.12 37.20 -23.47
N GLU A 11 -2.88 36.76 -22.45
CA GLU A 11 -4.32 36.90 -22.18
C GLU A 11 -5.40 36.27 -23.09
N GLY A 12 -6.38 35.63 -22.43
CA GLY A 12 -7.60 35.14 -23.08
C GLY A 12 -8.41 34.15 -22.26
N ILE A 13 -8.97 34.60 -21.13
CA ILE A 13 -10.04 33.91 -20.40
C ILE A 13 -11.28 33.88 -21.29
N GLN A 14 -11.86 32.71 -21.55
CA GLN A 14 -13.25 32.61 -21.97
C GLN A 14 -13.97 31.41 -21.35
N SER A 15 -14.93 31.81 -20.53
CA SER A 15 -16.00 31.08 -19.86
C SER A 15 -16.98 30.43 -20.85
N HIS A 16 -17.32 29.16 -20.64
CA HIS A 16 -18.55 28.59 -21.18
C HIS A 16 -19.61 28.51 -20.09
N ASP A 17 -20.56 29.42 -20.19
CA ASP A 17 -21.78 29.51 -19.41
C ASP A 17 -22.86 28.58 -20.04
N ARG A 18 -23.47 27.73 -19.22
CA ARG A 18 -24.82 27.18 -19.47
C ARG A 18 -25.57 27.18 -18.16
N SER A 19 -26.33 28.26 -18.01
CA SER A 19 -27.33 28.53 -16.99
C SER A 19 -28.47 27.49 -16.94
N MET A 20 -28.70 27.04 -15.70
CA MET A 20 -29.97 26.82 -14.99
C MET A 20 -31.05 25.90 -15.59
N ASP A 21 -31.32 24.81 -14.86
CA ASP A 21 -32.67 24.54 -14.40
C ASP A 21 -32.71 24.57 -12.87
N SER A 22 -33.73 25.23 -12.35
CA SER A 22 -33.88 25.72 -10.99
C SER A 22 -35.04 25.00 -10.34
N THR A 23 -34.79 24.18 -9.31
CA THR A 23 -35.78 24.01 -8.23
C THR A 23 -35.13 23.55 -6.93
N LEU A 24 -35.59 24.16 -5.83
CA LEU A 24 -35.33 23.84 -4.42
C LEU A 24 -34.13 24.48 -3.72
N GLN A 25 -34.24 25.80 -3.53
CA GLN A 25 -33.78 26.43 -2.29
C GLN A 25 -34.67 26.00 -1.12
N LYS A 26 -34.07 25.42 -0.06
CA LYS A 26 -34.46 25.75 1.34
C LYS A 26 -33.36 25.40 2.34
N LYS A 27 -32.61 26.44 2.70
CA LYS A 27 -32.01 26.75 4.02
C LYS A 27 -31.74 25.57 4.98
N ARG A 28 -30.46 25.41 5.36
CA ARG A 28 -30.01 25.43 6.77
C ARG A 28 -28.46 25.42 6.84
N GLY A 29 -27.91 26.26 7.71
CA GLY A 29 -26.49 26.58 7.81
C GLY A 29 -25.58 25.41 8.20
N PHE A 30 -24.31 25.56 7.84
CA PHE A 30 -23.21 24.67 8.20
C PHE A 30 -23.09 24.54 9.73
N PRO A 31 -23.08 23.31 10.28
CA PRO A 31 -22.64 23.09 11.64
C PRO A 31 -21.11 22.94 11.67
N GLY A 32 -20.45 23.70 12.56
CA GLY A 32 -19.01 23.59 12.82
C GLY A 32 -18.59 22.25 13.46
N PRO A 33 -17.28 22.06 13.72
CA PRO A 33 -16.61 20.75 13.80
C PRO A 33 -16.97 19.87 15.02
N GLY A 34 -17.82 20.34 15.94
CA GLY A 34 -18.03 19.70 17.25
C GLY A 34 -19.11 18.62 17.34
N ARG A 35 -19.86 18.31 16.26
CA ARG A 35 -21.01 17.39 16.34
C ARG A 35 -20.71 15.90 16.12
N TYR A 36 -19.50 15.53 15.75
CA TYR A 36 -19.18 14.11 15.53
C TYR A 36 -18.84 13.33 16.82
N PHE A 37 -18.57 14.01 17.94
CA PHE A 37 -18.08 13.36 19.16
C PHE A 37 -19.17 13.10 20.22
N THR A 38 -20.31 13.78 20.16
CA THR A 38 -21.38 13.66 21.16
C THR A 38 -22.44 12.62 20.82
N ASP A 39 -22.62 12.30 19.53
CA ASP A 39 -23.59 11.29 19.09
C ASP A 39 -23.09 9.85 19.28
N MET A 40 -21.77 9.64 19.43
CA MET A 40 -21.19 8.31 19.68
C MET A 40 -21.27 7.86 21.16
N LEU A 41 -21.54 8.77 22.09
CA LEU A 41 -21.63 8.48 23.53
C LEU A 41 -23.07 8.28 24.05
N LYS A 42 -24.08 8.38 23.18
CA LYS A 42 -25.50 8.15 23.54
C LYS A 42 -26.01 6.74 23.27
N GLU A 43 -25.28 5.91 22.54
CA GLU A 43 -25.69 4.52 22.27
C GLU A 43 -25.17 3.50 23.29
N SER A 44 -24.44 3.94 24.32
CA SER A 44 -23.94 3.11 25.41
C SER A 44 -24.61 3.46 26.74
N GLY A 45 -25.86 3.02 26.92
CA GLY A 45 -26.44 3.04 28.25
C GLY A 45 -27.93 2.76 28.31
N GLN A 46 -28.29 1.47 28.44
CA GLN A 46 -29.34 1.02 29.37
C GLN A 46 -29.47 -0.50 29.27
N HIS A 47 -29.15 -1.22 30.35
CA HIS A 47 -29.94 -2.33 30.90
C HIS A 47 -29.38 -2.74 32.29
N PRO A 48 -30.22 -3.25 33.19
CA PRO A 48 -30.11 -3.02 34.64
C PRO A 48 -29.11 -3.94 35.36
N ILE A 49 -28.45 -3.35 36.36
CA ILE A 49 -27.55 -4.03 37.30
C ILE A 49 -28.40 -4.91 38.23
N THR A 50 -28.31 -6.24 38.06
CA THR A 50 -28.67 -7.19 39.13
C THR A 50 -27.39 -7.79 39.69
N LYS A 51 -27.20 -7.67 41.01
CA LYS A 51 -26.06 -8.21 41.76
C LYS A 51 -26.10 -9.74 41.77
N PRO A 52 -24.97 -10.44 41.58
CA PRO A 52 -24.82 -11.80 42.07
C PRO A 52 -24.15 -11.81 43.45
N THR A 53 -24.71 -12.65 44.32
CA THR A 53 -24.26 -13.05 45.65
C THR A 53 -23.08 -14.03 45.57
N HIS A 54 -21.92 -13.67 46.16
CA HIS A 54 -20.83 -14.49 46.78
C HIS A 54 -20.27 -15.77 46.09
N PRO A 55 -19.10 -16.32 46.51
CA PRO A 55 -17.93 -15.71 47.15
C PRO A 55 -16.64 -15.86 46.31
N VAL A 56 -15.66 -15.02 46.63
CA VAL A 56 -14.30 -15.03 46.07
C VAL A 56 -13.58 -16.31 46.51
N GLN A 57 -13.02 -17.07 45.56
CA GLN A 57 -11.95 -18.02 45.86
C GLN A 57 -10.90 -18.04 44.75
N THR A 58 -9.67 -18.00 45.22
CA THR A 58 -8.40 -17.69 44.58
C THR A 58 -7.80 -18.84 43.75
N CYS A 59 -7.09 -18.47 42.69
CA CYS A 59 -5.89 -19.07 42.10
C CYS A 59 -5.68 -20.61 42.16
N HIS A 60 -5.64 -21.28 41.01
CA HIS A 60 -4.39 -21.60 40.28
C HIS A 60 -4.67 -22.46 39.02
N SER A 61 -4.20 -21.96 37.87
CA SER A 61 -3.62 -22.67 36.71
C SER A 61 -3.86 -24.18 36.53
N PHE A 62 -4.59 -24.58 35.48
CA PHE A 62 -4.08 -25.39 34.33
C PHE A 62 -5.22 -25.72 33.36
N PHE A 63 -4.95 -25.54 32.06
CA PHE A 63 -5.63 -26.09 30.89
C PHE A 63 -7.16 -25.92 30.79
N LEU A 64 -7.60 -25.13 29.80
CA LEU A 64 -8.60 -25.51 28.78
C LEU A 64 -8.86 -24.30 27.86
N LEU A 65 -8.61 -24.53 26.55
CA LEU A 65 -9.27 -23.97 25.36
C LEU A 65 -9.85 -22.54 25.44
N PRO A 66 -9.41 -21.59 24.58
CA PRO A 66 -10.15 -20.34 24.44
C PRO A 66 -11.51 -20.61 23.80
N ARG A 67 -12.55 -20.53 24.64
CA ARG A 67 -13.93 -20.32 24.21
C ARG A 67 -14.00 -19.12 23.27
N ARG A 68 -14.81 -19.30 22.22
CA ARG A 68 -15.05 -18.40 21.10
C ARG A 68 -15.72 -17.10 21.56
N ASN A 69 -14.94 -16.13 22.03
CA ASN A 69 -15.39 -14.75 22.14
C ASN A 69 -15.38 -14.13 20.75
N LYS A 70 -16.57 -13.94 20.16
CA LYS A 70 -16.76 -13.01 19.04
C LYS A 70 -16.55 -11.59 19.58
N MET A 71 -15.30 -11.15 19.64
CA MET A 71 -15.00 -9.72 19.60
C MET A 71 -15.16 -9.28 18.15
N ALA A 72 -15.93 -8.22 17.92
CA ALA A 72 -15.93 -7.52 16.66
C ALA A 72 -14.56 -6.85 16.49
N THR A 73 -13.63 -7.57 15.87
CA THR A 73 -12.36 -7.01 15.41
C THR A 73 -12.67 -6.06 14.26
N GLY A 74 -12.33 -4.78 14.39
CA GLY A 74 -12.13 -3.92 13.23
C GLY A 74 -11.21 -4.66 12.26
N GLY A 75 -11.74 -5.02 11.10
CA GLY A 75 -11.12 -6.01 10.21
C GLY A 75 -9.76 -5.53 9.76
N LEU A 76 -8.71 -6.30 10.10
CA LEU A 76 -7.40 -6.15 9.50
C LEU A 76 -7.54 -6.38 7.99
N SER A 77 -7.37 -5.34 7.18
CA SER A 77 -7.55 -5.44 5.73
C SER A 77 -6.37 -6.20 5.09
N ARG A 78 -6.70 -7.06 4.11
CA ARG A 78 -5.76 -7.95 3.42
C ARG A 78 -4.57 -7.23 2.79
N GLU A 79 -4.72 -5.97 2.42
CA GLU A 79 -3.72 -5.15 1.74
C GLU A 79 -2.44 -4.90 2.56
N HIS A 80 -2.52 -4.91 3.89
CA HIS A 80 -1.34 -4.81 4.78
C HIS A 80 -0.56 -6.14 4.87
N PHE A 81 -1.21 -7.21 4.40
CA PHE A 81 -0.82 -8.63 4.31
C PHE A 81 0.20 -9.03 3.25
N ILE A 82 0.50 -8.16 2.28
CA ILE A 82 0.97 -8.60 0.95
C ILE A 82 2.48 -8.46 0.78
N CYS A 83 3.12 -9.53 0.32
CA CYS A 83 4.51 -9.49 -0.11
C CYS A 83 4.64 -8.80 -1.46
N SER A 84 5.48 -7.77 -1.55
CA SER A 84 5.73 -7.04 -2.81
C SER A 84 6.48 -7.83 -3.88
N VAL A 85 7.01 -9.02 -3.56
CA VAL A 85 7.73 -9.87 -4.54
C VAL A 85 6.80 -10.90 -5.19
N CYS A 86 5.99 -11.63 -4.41
CA CYS A 86 5.03 -12.60 -4.96
C CYS A 86 3.61 -12.03 -5.12
N LEU A 87 3.37 -10.81 -4.64
CA LEU A 87 2.08 -10.11 -4.67
C LEU A 87 0.93 -10.90 -4.02
N ASP A 88 1.28 -11.72 -3.03
CA ASP A 88 0.34 -12.56 -2.27
C ASP A 88 0.56 -12.38 -0.76
N VAL A 89 -0.37 -12.87 0.04
CA VAL A 89 -0.30 -12.82 1.51
C VAL A 89 1.00 -13.48 1.98
N PHE A 90 1.73 -12.81 2.87
CA PHE A 90 3.07 -13.22 3.30
C PHE A 90 3.12 -14.69 3.67
N SER A 91 4.12 -15.40 3.15
CA SER A 91 4.41 -16.79 3.48
C SER A 91 5.78 -16.99 4.08
N ASN A 92 5.79 -17.43 5.33
CA ASN A 92 6.96 -17.37 6.21
C ASN A 92 7.59 -15.97 6.13
N PRO A 93 6.87 -14.91 6.53
CA PRO A 93 7.37 -13.54 6.46
C PRO A 93 8.69 -13.39 7.21
N VAL A 94 9.61 -12.63 6.65
CA VAL A 94 10.87 -12.21 7.26
C VAL A 94 10.97 -10.70 7.20
N THR A 95 11.51 -10.10 8.26
CA THR A 95 11.81 -8.67 8.32
C THR A 95 13.31 -8.50 8.08
N ILE A 96 13.69 -7.77 7.03
CA ILE A 96 15.11 -7.50 6.74
C ILE A 96 15.57 -6.21 7.44
N PRO A 97 16.89 -5.93 7.57
CA PRO A 97 17.40 -4.83 8.42
C PRO A 97 16.90 -3.41 8.07
N CYS A 98 16.32 -3.20 6.89
CA CYS A 98 15.67 -1.94 6.54
C CYS A 98 14.21 -1.81 7.01
N GLY A 99 13.67 -2.81 7.73
CA GLY A 99 12.31 -2.83 8.27
C GLY A 99 11.24 -3.36 7.32
N HIS A 100 11.58 -3.63 6.06
CA HIS A 100 10.64 -4.18 5.09
C HIS A 100 10.44 -5.69 5.25
N ASN A 101 9.24 -6.16 4.91
CA ASN A 101 8.81 -7.54 5.12
C ASN A 101 8.60 -8.24 3.78
N PHE A 102 9.04 -9.51 3.68
CA PHE A 102 8.93 -10.33 2.48
C PHE A 102 8.68 -11.79 2.86
N CYS A 103 8.16 -12.61 1.95
CA CYS A 103 8.22 -14.06 2.13
C CYS A 103 9.68 -14.51 2.14
N GLN A 104 10.07 -15.40 3.05
CA GLN A 104 11.44 -15.91 3.15
C GLN A 104 11.97 -16.41 1.80
N GLY A 105 11.18 -17.23 1.10
CA GLY A 105 11.57 -17.75 -0.22
C GLY A 105 11.68 -16.67 -1.30
N CYS A 106 10.88 -15.60 -1.20
CA CYS A 106 10.91 -14.51 -2.16
C CYS A 106 12.20 -13.69 -2.06
N ILE A 107 12.56 -13.27 -0.84
CA ILE A 107 13.77 -12.48 -0.63
C ILE A 107 15.03 -13.33 -0.86
N GLN A 108 15.02 -14.62 -0.50
CA GLN A 108 16.12 -15.54 -0.83
C GLN A 108 16.29 -15.69 -2.34
N SER A 109 15.20 -15.88 -3.10
CA SER A 109 15.29 -15.98 -4.56
C SER A 109 15.72 -14.67 -5.22
N TYR A 110 15.40 -13.52 -4.62
CA TYR A 110 15.84 -12.22 -5.10
C TYR A 110 17.35 -12.06 -4.93
N TRP A 111 17.88 -12.33 -3.73
CA TRP A 111 19.34 -12.28 -3.46
C TRP A 111 20.14 -13.33 -4.21
N ASN A 112 19.56 -14.48 -4.57
CA ASN A 112 20.25 -15.48 -5.37
C ASN A 112 20.51 -15.06 -6.83
N LYS A 113 19.92 -13.94 -7.29
CA LYS A 113 20.05 -13.43 -8.67
C LYS A 113 21.01 -12.24 -8.80
N GLY A 114 21.60 -11.74 -7.71
CA GLY A 114 22.46 -10.55 -7.76
C GLY A 114 22.82 -9.97 -6.39
N GLU A 115 22.89 -8.64 -6.31
CA GLU A 115 23.29 -7.93 -5.10
C GLU A 115 22.28 -8.11 -3.94
N CYS A 116 22.80 -8.20 -2.71
CA CYS A 116 21.99 -8.23 -1.49
C CYS A 116 21.42 -6.84 -1.18
N SER A 117 20.26 -6.53 -1.77
CA SER A 117 19.54 -5.28 -1.53
C SER A 117 18.07 -5.51 -1.17
N CYS A 118 17.43 -4.49 -0.62
CA CYS A 118 15.98 -4.48 -0.39
C CYS A 118 15.22 -4.23 -1.71
N PRO A 119 14.27 -5.08 -2.12
CA PRO A 119 13.44 -4.85 -3.31
C PRO A 119 12.55 -3.59 -3.27
N LEU A 120 12.26 -3.06 -2.08
CA LEU A 120 11.33 -1.92 -1.91
C LEU A 120 12.03 -0.57 -1.80
N CYS A 121 13.12 -0.49 -1.05
CA CYS A 121 13.82 0.77 -0.80
C CYS A 121 15.24 0.78 -1.37
N MET A 122 15.66 -0.29 -2.06
CA MET A 122 16.96 -0.43 -2.72
C MET A 122 18.18 -0.30 -1.79
N ARG A 123 17.99 -0.29 -0.47
CA ARG A 123 19.09 -0.29 0.51
C ARG A 123 19.95 -1.54 0.27
N LYS A 124 21.23 -1.31 -0.02
CA LYS A 124 22.24 -2.37 -0.17
C LYS A 124 22.74 -2.80 1.21
N PHE A 125 23.01 -4.08 1.36
CA PHE A 125 23.60 -4.66 2.56
C PHE A 125 25.02 -5.12 2.23
N ALA A 126 25.99 -4.80 3.09
CA ALA A 126 27.39 -5.16 2.88
C ALA A 126 27.61 -6.68 2.88
N GLU A 127 26.86 -7.38 3.73
CA GLU A 127 26.81 -8.84 3.80
C GLU A 127 25.36 -9.32 3.75
N ARG A 128 25.16 -10.58 3.35
CA ARG A 128 23.82 -11.17 3.24
C ARG A 128 23.24 -11.35 4.66
N PRO A 129 22.14 -10.64 5.01
CA PRO A 129 21.54 -10.76 6.33
C PRO A 129 21.01 -12.17 6.59
N GLU A 130 21.17 -12.65 7.82
CA GLU A 130 20.49 -13.86 8.28
C GLU A 130 18.98 -13.61 8.36
N LEU A 131 18.19 -14.54 7.85
CA LEU A 131 16.74 -14.39 7.75
C LEU A 131 16.05 -15.18 8.86
N ALA A 132 15.49 -14.47 9.83
CA ALA A 132 14.61 -15.01 10.85
C ALA A 132 13.14 -14.75 10.50
N MET A 133 12.28 -15.73 10.74
CA MET A 133 10.85 -15.61 10.51
C MET A 133 10.20 -14.65 11.51
N ASN A 134 9.39 -13.73 11.02
CA ASN A 134 8.58 -12.86 11.86
C ASN A 134 7.29 -13.61 12.26
N HIS A 135 7.33 -14.24 13.43
CA HIS A 135 6.23 -15.04 13.96
C HIS A 135 4.92 -14.25 14.15
N VAL A 136 5.01 -12.95 14.46
CA VAL A 136 3.82 -12.09 14.62
C VAL A 136 3.15 -11.85 13.27
N LEU A 137 3.93 -11.47 12.26
CA LEU A 137 3.41 -11.30 10.90
C LEU A 137 2.88 -12.61 10.33
N ASP A 138 3.49 -13.75 10.62
CA ASP A 138 3.00 -15.05 10.16
C ASP A 138 1.65 -15.40 10.82
N ALA A 139 1.52 -15.21 12.13
CA ALA A 139 0.27 -15.45 12.85
C ALA A 139 -0.89 -14.60 12.30
N LEU A 140 -0.64 -13.31 12.03
CA LEU A 140 -1.65 -12.42 11.44
C LEU A 140 -1.94 -12.80 9.99
N SER A 141 -0.92 -13.10 9.18
CA SER A 141 -1.09 -13.52 7.79
C SER A 141 -1.84 -14.85 7.66
N ASN A 142 -1.66 -15.78 8.61
CA ASN A 142 -2.40 -17.05 8.66
C ASN A 142 -3.89 -16.86 8.84
N THR A 143 -4.33 -15.91 9.67
CA THR A 143 -5.78 -15.63 9.82
C THR A 143 -6.44 -15.20 8.51
N LEU A 144 -5.71 -14.48 7.65
CA LEU A 144 -6.17 -14.07 6.32
C LEU A 144 -6.16 -15.22 5.30
N ARG A 145 -5.15 -16.10 5.36
CA ARG A 145 -5.08 -17.29 4.48
C ARG A 145 -6.13 -18.34 4.82
N LEU A 146 -6.51 -18.48 6.08
CA LEU A 146 -7.52 -19.45 6.53
C LEU A 146 -8.96 -18.97 6.27
N ALA A 147 -9.16 -17.65 6.12
CA ALA A 147 -10.44 -17.07 5.70
C ALA A 147 -10.76 -17.34 4.21
N GLU A 148 -9.78 -17.77 3.41
CA GLU A 148 -9.95 -18.16 2.01
C GLU A 148 -9.26 -19.52 1.75
N PRO A 149 -9.98 -20.66 1.74
CA PRO A 149 -9.37 -21.94 1.41
C PRO A 149 -8.90 -21.97 -0.06
N HIS A 150 -7.62 -21.66 -0.26
CA HIS A 150 -6.72 -21.95 -1.39
C HIS A 150 -7.33 -22.23 -2.78
N ARG A 151 -7.11 -21.31 -3.73
CA ARG A 151 -6.53 -21.72 -5.02
C ARG A 151 -5.04 -22.00 -4.78
N LYS A 152 -4.62 -23.26 -4.92
CA LYS A 152 -3.21 -23.65 -4.83
C LYS A 152 -2.39 -22.86 -5.87
N PRO A 153 -1.20 -22.33 -5.54
CA PRO A 153 -0.28 -21.87 -6.56
C PRO A 153 0.16 -23.10 -7.37
N ALA A 154 -0.09 -23.06 -8.69
CA ALA A 154 0.47 -24.05 -9.59
C ALA A 154 1.99 -24.00 -9.44
N LYS A 155 2.59 -25.09 -8.94
CA LYS A 155 4.04 -25.31 -9.02
C LYS A 155 4.41 -25.34 -10.50
N ILE A 156 4.77 -24.20 -11.05
CA ILE A 156 5.52 -24.11 -12.28
C ILE A 156 6.96 -24.46 -11.90
N SER A 157 7.29 -25.75 -11.97
CA SER A 157 8.67 -26.19 -12.00
C SER A 157 9.25 -25.78 -13.35
N ILE A 158 9.84 -24.58 -13.43
CA ILE A 158 10.81 -24.27 -14.48
C ILE A 158 12.07 -25.04 -14.12
N LEU A 159 12.17 -26.28 -14.60
CA LEU A 159 13.47 -26.85 -14.93
C LEU A 159 14.00 -26.06 -16.13
N PRO A 160 15.29 -25.66 -16.14
CA PRO A 160 15.89 -25.06 -17.31
C PRO A 160 16.05 -26.14 -18.38
N ARG A 161 15.01 -26.39 -19.17
CA ARG A 161 15.14 -27.20 -20.38
C ARG A 161 15.80 -26.31 -21.43
N LYS A 162 17.10 -26.56 -21.62
CA LYS A 162 17.96 -26.02 -22.67
C LYS A 162 17.14 -25.71 -23.94
N MET A 163 17.07 -24.42 -24.30
CA MET A 163 16.70 -24.01 -25.64
C MET A 163 17.86 -24.32 -26.57
N ALA A 164 17.73 -25.42 -27.31
CA ALA A 164 18.35 -25.62 -28.62
C ALA A 164 17.65 -26.83 -29.25
N GLY A 165 16.48 -26.57 -29.84
CA GLY A 165 15.64 -27.59 -30.45
C GLY A 165 15.04 -27.06 -31.73
N LYS A 166 15.93 -26.85 -32.70
CA LYS A 166 15.69 -26.61 -34.12
C LYS A 166 14.38 -27.28 -34.57
N CYS A 167 13.40 -26.49 -35.03
CA CYS A 167 12.09 -26.97 -35.52
C CYS A 167 12.17 -27.71 -36.87
N THR A 168 13.33 -28.21 -37.28
CA THR A 168 13.53 -28.88 -38.57
C THR A 168 14.22 -30.23 -38.36
N SER A 169 13.45 -31.29 -38.08
CA SER A 169 13.86 -32.67 -38.40
C SER A 169 12.76 -33.75 -38.27
N ILE A 170 11.46 -33.43 -38.16
CA ILE A 170 10.41 -34.48 -38.15
C ILE A 170 10.07 -34.95 -39.57
N VAL A 171 10.57 -34.26 -40.60
CA VAL A 171 10.30 -34.65 -42.00
C VAL A 171 11.12 -35.88 -42.41
N GLU A 172 12.26 -36.13 -41.78
CA GLU A 172 13.18 -37.21 -42.15
C GLU A 172 12.82 -38.56 -41.53
N GLU A 173 12.16 -38.57 -40.36
CA GLU A 173 11.81 -39.81 -39.64
C GLU A 173 10.49 -40.45 -40.14
N LEU A 174 9.70 -39.72 -40.93
CA LEU A 174 8.47 -40.22 -41.58
C LEU A 174 8.68 -40.70 -43.03
N ALA A 175 9.94 -40.73 -43.48
CA ALA A 175 10.36 -41.10 -44.82
C ALA A 175 10.81 -42.57 -44.96
N GLN A 176 10.81 -43.36 -43.88
CA GLN A 176 11.03 -44.81 -44.00
C GLN A 176 9.70 -45.50 -44.39
N PRO A 177 9.60 -46.15 -45.56
CA PRO A 177 8.47 -47.00 -45.87
C PRO A 177 8.54 -48.22 -44.94
N ARG A 178 7.68 -48.26 -43.92
CA ARG A 178 7.37 -49.54 -43.29
C ARG A 178 6.39 -50.22 -44.24
N ASP A 179 6.77 -51.38 -44.78
CA ASP A 179 5.85 -52.26 -45.51
C ASP A 179 4.71 -52.62 -44.58
N VAL A 180 3.61 -51.87 -44.63
CA VAL A 180 2.38 -52.23 -43.93
C VAL A 180 1.62 -53.15 -44.87
N ASN A 181 2.04 -54.41 -44.92
CA ASN A 181 1.26 -55.47 -45.56
C ASN A 181 0.01 -55.71 -44.70
N THR A 182 -0.94 -54.77 -44.78
CA THR A 182 -2.17 -54.76 -44.01
C THR A 182 -3.09 -55.76 -44.69
N LEU A 183 -3.26 -56.92 -44.07
CA LEU A 183 -4.15 -57.97 -44.57
C LEU A 183 -5.59 -57.65 -44.17
N CYS A 184 -6.52 -58.00 -45.04
CA CYS A 184 -7.95 -57.96 -44.75
C CYS A 184 -8.27 -58.93 -43.62
N GLY A 185 -8.96 -58.47 -42.57
CA GLY A 185 -9.33 -59.31 -41.43
C GLY A 185 -10.31 -60.43 -41.77
N GLU A 186 -11.09 -60.29 -42.83
CA GLU A 186 -12.09 -61.27 -43.25
C GLU A 186 -11.57 -62.27 -44.29
N HIS A 187 -10.70 -61.80 -45.21
CA HIS A 187 -10.26 -62.59 -46.37
C HIS A 187 -8.77 -62.90 -46.37
N GLY A 188 -7.99 -62.34 -45.43
CA GLY A 188 -6.55 -62.56 -45.31
C GLY A 188 -5.70 -62.03 -46.48
N GLN A 189 -6.31 -61.36 -47.46
CA GLN A 189 -5.63 -60.81 -48.64
C GLN A 189 -5.13 -59.38 -48.39
N PRO A 190 -4.08 -58.90 -49.08
CA PRO A 190 -3.61 -57.52 -48.96
C PRO A 190 -4.71 -56.49 -49.29
N LEU A 191 -4.77 -55.43 -48.49
CA LEU A 191 -5.67 -54.29 -48.72
C LEU A 191 -5.12 -53.38 -49.83
N SER A 192 -5.29 -53.80 -51.09
CA SER A 192 -4.73 -53.13 -52.27
C SER A 192 -5.64 -52.09 -52.92
N LEU A 193 -6.91 -51.98 -52.50
CA LEU A 193 -7.90 -51.06 -53.08
C LEU A 193 -8.43 -50.08 -52.02
N PHE A 194 -8.81 -48.88 -52.45
CA PHE A 194 -9.52 -47.88 -51.65
C PHE A 194 -10.92 -47.68 -52.22
N CYS A 195 -11.94 -47.94 -51.41
CA CYS A 195 -13.34 -47.67 -51.74
C CYS A 195 -13.69 -46.21 -51.44
N LEU A 196 -14.11 -45.45 -52.45
CA LEU A 196 -14.40 -44.02 -52.31
C LEU A 196 -15.72 -43.76 -51.56
N ASP A 197 -16.70 -44.64 -51.72
CA ASP A 197 -18.01 -44.51 -51.08
C ASP A 197 -17.91 -44.78 -49.56
N ASP A 198 -17.31 -45.90 -49.18
CA ASP A 198 -17.13 -46.29 -47.77
C ASP A 198 -15.89 -45.70 -47.10
N LYS A 199 -15.02 -45.05 -47.88
CA LYS A 199 -13.76 -44.43 -47.43
C LYS A 199 -12.85 -45.41 -46.68
N ALA A 200 -12.76 -46.64 -47.18
CA ALA A 200 -12.05 -47.74 -46.54
C ALA A 200 -11.04 -48.40 -47.48
N LEU A 201 -9.94 -48.92 -46.91
CA LEU A 201 -9.03 -49.82 -47.61
C LEU A 201 -9.64 -51.23 -47.59
N ILE A 202 -9.74 -51.85 -48.76
CA ILE A 202 -10.36 -53.16 -48.98
C ILE A 202 -9.42 -54.06 -49.80
N CYS A 203 -9.60 -55.38 -49.73
CA CYS A 203 -8.90 -56.31 -50.61
C CYS A 203 -9.72 -56.58 -51.89
N ALA A 204 -9.08 -57.19 -52.90
CA ALA A 204 -9.75 -57.55 -54.16
C ALA A 204 -10.98 -58.45 -53.97
N GLN A 205 -11.00 -59.27 -52.92
CA GLN A 205 -12.14 -60.14 -52.62
C GLN A 205 -13.31 -59.38 -51.99
N CYS A 206 -13.04 -58.37 -51.15
CA CYS A 206 -14.06 -57.44 -50.66
C CYS A 206 -14.70 -56.66 -51.81
N ASP A 207 -13.89 -56.20 -52.77
CA ASP A 207 -14.38 -55.52 -53.99
C ASP A 207 -15.34 -56.45 -54.77
N SER A 208 -14.93 -57.71 -54.94
CA SER A 208 -15.68 -58.74 -55.66
C SER A 208 -16.90 -59.31 -54.92
N LEU A 209 -17.10 -59.05 -53.63
CA LEU A 209 -18.21 -59.64 -52.86
C LEU A 209 -19.15 -58.59 -52.25
N GLY A 210 -18.62 -57.44 -51.82
CA GLY A 210 -19.37 -56.43 -51.08
C GLY A 210 -19.36 -55.02 -51.69
N HIS A 211 -18.39 -54.69 -52.54
CA HIS A 211 -18.22 -53.30 -53.06
C HIS A 211 -18.33 -53.21 -54.60
N LYS A 212 -18.92 -54.21 -55.28
CA LYS A 212 -19.01 -54.24 -56.76
C LYS A 212 -19.64 -53.01 -57.40
N THR A 213 -20.59 -52.38 -56.71
CA THR A 213 -21.30 -51.19 -57.18
C THR A 213 -20.67 -49.89 -56.70
N HIS A 214 -19.66 -49.97 -55.84
CA HIS A 214 -18.96 -48.80 -55.31
C HIS A 214 -17.75 -48.47 -56.18
N LYS A 215 -17.33 -47.22 -56.11
CA LYS A 215 -16.20 -46.74 -56.87
C LYS A 215 -14.91 -47.06 -56.11
N THR A 216 -14.10 -47.95 -56.66
CA THR A 216 -12.83 -48.36 -56.08
C THR A 216 -11.64 -47.91 -56.92
N THR A 217 -10.52 -47.61 -56.27
CA THR A 217 -9.27 -47.16 -56.88
C THR A 217 -8.08 -47.85 -56.21
N PRO A 218 -6.94 -48.08 -56.88
CA PRO A 218 -5.75 -48.64 -56.23
C PRO A 218 -5.30 -47.81 -55.02
N ALA A 219 -5.04 -48.49 -53.90
CA ALA A 219 -4.62 -47.85 -52.65
C ALA A 219 -3.29 -47.11 -52.80
N GLU A 220 -2.38 -47.65 -53.63
CA GLU A 220 -1.07 -47.09 -53.95
C GLU A 220 -1.16 -45.69 -54.59
N GLU A 221 -2.25 -45.38 -55.28
CA GLU A 221 -2.49 -44.06 -55.89
C GLU A 221 -3.06 -43.05 -54.88
N GLN A 222 -3.96 -43.49 -53.99
CA GLN A 222 -4.69 -42.61 -53.07
C GLN A 222 -3.92 -42.30 -51.77
N ILE A 223 -3.18 -43.27 -51.23
CA ILE A 223 -2.46 -43.13 -49.96
C ILE A 223 -1.43 -41.98 -49.99
N PRO A 224 -0.58 -41.83 -51.02
CA PRO A 224 0.37 -40.71 -51.08
C PRO A 224 -0.32 -39.34 -51.09
N GLN A 225 -1.43 -39.22 -51.81
CA GLN A 225 -2.21 -37.97 -51.89
C GLN A 225 -2.83 -37.61 -50.54
N MET A 226 -3.40 -38.59 -49.83
CA MET A 226 -3.93 -38.39 -48.48
C MET A 226 -2.82 -38.03 -47.49
N LYS A 227 -1.67 -38.73 -47.55
CA LYS A 227 -0.49 -38.44 -46.72
C LYS A 227 -0.01 -37.00 -46.94
N GLN A 228 0.05 -36.55 -48.19
CA GLN A 228 0.44 -35.18 -48.53
C GLN A 228 -0.57 -34.14 -47.99
N ARG A 229 -1.88 -34.41 -48.11
CA ARG A 229 -2.93 -33.52 -47.57
C ARG A 229 -2.82 -33.37 -46.05
N VAL A 230 -2.72 -34.48 -45.34
CA VAL A 230 -2.56 -34.49 -43.87
C VAL A 230 -1.26 -33.80 -43.47
N LEU A 231 -0.16 -34.02 -44.18
CA LEU A 231 1.12 -33.37 -43.90
C LEU A 231 1.01 -31.84 -44.05
N LYS A 232 0.36 -31.35 -45.11
CA LYS A 232 0.14 -29.91 -45.34
C LYS A 232 -0.66 -29.29 -44.20
N GLU A 233 -1.75 -29.91 -43.78
CA GLU A 233 -2.56 -29.45 -42.65
C GLU A 233 -1.79 -29.50 -41.32
N LEU A 234 -1.01 -30.56 -41.10
CA LEU A 234 -0.19 -30.72 -39.89
C LEU A 234 0.84 -29.58 -39.78
N LEU A 235 1.54 -29.26 -40.87
CA LEU A 235 2.51 -28.17 -40.91
C LEU A 235 1.83 -26.81 -40.67
N ALA A 236 0.69 -26.55 -41.29
CA ALA A 236 -0.08 -25.33 -41.09
C ALA A 236 -0.51 -25.18 -39.61
N LYS A 237 -1.08 -26.24 -39.01
CA LYS A 237 -1.45 -26.24 -37.59
C LYS A 237 -0.24 -26.06 -36.67
N LYS A 238 0.90 -26.69 -36.98
CA LYS A 238 2.14 -26.53 -36.20
C LYS A 238 2.64 -25.09 -36.21
N ASN A 239 2.58 -24.42 -37.35
CA ASN A 239 2.90 -23.00 -37.46
C ASN A 239 1.93 -22.14 -36.64
N ASN A 240 0.62 -22.39 -36.73
CA ASN A 240 -0.39 -21.68 -35.94
C ASN A 240 -0.16 -21.84 -34.43
N VAL A 241 0.17 -23.05 -33.98
CA VAL A 241 0.52 -23.31 -32.56
C VAL A 241 1.74 -22.48 -32.14
N CYS A 242 2.76 -22.38 -32.99
CA CYS A 242 3.95 -21.57 -32.71
C CYS A 242 3.60 -20.08 -32.59
N THR A 243 2.79 -19.56 -33.51
CA THR A 243 2.32 -18.17 -33.52
C THR A 243 1.52 -17.85 -32.26
N VAL A 244 0.49 -18.65 -31.96
CA VAL A 244 -0.35 -18.46 -30.77
C VAL A 244 0.49 -18.52 -29.48
N LYS A 245 1.45 -19.44 -29.38
CA LYS A 245 2.35 -19.52 -28.24
C LYS A 245 3.17 -18.23 -28.06
N THR A 246 3.63 -17.64 -29.15
CA THR A 246 4.41 -16.40 -29.13
C THR A 246 3.55 -15.22 -28.69
N GLU A 247 2.32 -15.12 -29.20
CA GLU A 247 1.39 -14.06 -28.80
C GLU A 247 0.97 -14.18 -27.33
N ILE A 248 0.76 -15.40 -26.82
CA ILE A 248 0.52 -15.63 -25.39
C ILE A 248 1.69 -15.15 -24.53
N LEU A 249 2.94 -15.39 -24.96
CA LEU A 249 4.12 -14.93 -24.23
C LEU A 249 4.22 -13.39 -24.23
N LYS A 250 3.95 -12.75 -25.37
CA LYS A 250 3.90 -11.28 -25.46
C LYS A 250 2.83 -10.72 -24.52
N ALA A 251 1.61 -11.25 -24.56
CA ALA A 251 0.51 -10.80 -23.70
C ALA A 251 0.80 -11.00 -22.21
N LYS A 252 1.49 -12.08 -21.84
CA LYS A 252 1.94 -12.29 -20.46
C LYS A 252 2.98 -11.27 -20.03
N ASN A 253 3.95 -10.96 -20.89
CA ASN A 253 4.98 -9.98 -20.58
C ASN A 253 4.39 -8.57 -20.46
N THR A 254 3.46 -8.18 -21.34
CA THR A 254 2.79 -6.87 -21.26
C THR A 254 1.92 -6.75 -20.01
N MET A 255 1.21 -7.81 -19.65
CA MET A 255 0.44 -7.86 -18.40
C MET A 255 1.36 -7.70 -17.18
N GLU A 256 2.53 -8.34 -17.18
CA GLU A 256 3.48 -8.23 -16.07
C GLU A 256 4.09 -6.83 -15.98
N SER A 257 4.50 -6.23 -17.11
CA SER A 257 4.99 -4.85 -17.12
C SER A 257 3.92 -3.85 -16.65
N PHE A 258 2.65 -4.08 -16.99
CA PHE A 258 1.55 -3.23 -16.54
C PHE A 258 1.34 -3.34 -15.03
N LYS A 259 1.38 -4.55 -14.45
CA LYS A 259 1.29 -4.74 -13.00
C LYS A 259 2.41 -4.02 -12.25
N ILE A 260 3.65 -4.14 -12.73
CA ILE A 260 4.82 -3.48 -12.14
C ILE A 260 4.64 -1.96 -12.22
N SER A 261 4.26 -1.43 -13.38
CA SER A 261 4.02 0.00 -13.59
C SER A 261 2.93 0.54 -12.65
N ALA A 262 1.78 -0.15 -12.55
CA ALA A 262 0.69 0.25 -11.66
C ALA A 262 1.12 0.25 -10.18
N SER A 263 1.93 -0.73 -9.77
CA SER A 263 2.47 -0.78 -8.40
C SER A 263 3.43 0.37 -8.12
N LEU A 264 4.30 0.71 -9.08
CA LEU A 264 5.25 1.82 -8.95
C LEU A 264 4.53 3.16 -8.85
N GLN A 265 3.54 3.40 -9.71
CA GLN A 265 2.72 4.61 -9.64
C GLN A 265 2.01 4.73 -8.29
N LYS A 266 1.44 3.63 -7.77
CA LYS A 266 0.81 3.63 -6.43
C LYS A 266 1.82 4.01 -5.34
N GLN A 267 3.03 3.44 -5.38
CA GLN A 267 4.09 3.72 -4.41
C GLN A 267 4.60 5.17 -4.52
N GLU A 268 4.74 5.70 -5.72
CA GLU A 268 5.11 7.10 -5.97
C GLU A 268 4.09 8.05 -5.33
N GLN A 269 2.80 7.83 -5.58
CA GLN A 269 1.75 8.66 -4.98
C GLN A 269 1.79 8.58 -3.44
N GLN A 270 1.91 7.38 -2.87
CA GLN A 270 2.04 7.22 -1.41
C GLN A 270 3.26 7.97 -0.86
N THR A 271 4.39 7.92 -1.55
CA THR A 271 5.62 8.63 -1.13
C THR A 271 5.42 10.14 -1.15
N ASN A 272 4.77 10.68 -2.20
CA ASN A 272 4.47 12.10 -2.30
C ASN A 272 3.59 12.58 -1.13
N PHE A 273 2.55 11.82 -0.77
CA PHE A 273 1.71 12.14 0.39
C PHE A 273 2.50 12.08 1.71
N ILE A 274 3.36 11.08 1.90
CA ILE A 274 4.19 10.97 3.12
C ILE A 274 5.15 12.15 3.23
N MET A 275 5.79 12.56 2.13
CA MET A 275 6.68 13.72 2.11
C MET A 275 5.93 15.00 2.46
N LEU A 276 4.74 15.20 1.88
CA LEU A 276 3.90 16.37 2.16
C LEU A 276 3.48 16.43 3.62
N ILE A 277 2.99 15.32 4.18
CA ILE A 277 2.59 15.24 5.60
C ILE A 277 3.79 15.52 6.50
N SER A 278 4.96 14.97 6.18
CA SER A 278 6.18 15.17 6.96
C SER A 278 6.62 16.65 6.96
N ALA A 279 6.57 17.30 5.79
CA ALA A 279 6.90 18.72 5.67
C ALA A 279 5.95 19.60 6.50
N ILE A 280 4.64 19.37 6.38
CA ILE A 280 3.63 20.11 7.16
C ILE A 280 3.81 19.87 8.67
N THR A 281 4.09 18.63 9.08
CA THR A 281 4.29 18.29 10.49
C THR A 281 5.53 18.99 11.07
N GLU A 282 6.60 19.07 10.27
CA GLU A 282 7.83 19.76 10.69
C GLU A 282 7.63 21.28 10.76
N GLU A 283 6.96 21.89 9.78
CA GLU A 283 6.59 23.32 9.83
C GLU A 283 5.70 23.63 11.03
N GLN A 284 4.70 22.77 11.30
CA GLN A 284 3.84 22.90 12.47
C GLN A 284 4.65 22.85 13.75
N LYS A 285 5.58 21.89 13.88
CA LYS A 285 6.45 21.76 15.06
C LYS A 285 7.31 23.00 15.27
N GLN A 286 7.93 23.52 14.22
CA GLN A 286 8.77 24.73 14.29
C GLN A 286 7.96 25.96 14.71
N LEU A 287 6.74 26.10 14.19
CA LEU A 287 5.85 27.19 14.58
C LEU A 287 5.49 27.11 16.07
N LEU A 288 5.12 25.92 16.57
CA LEU A 288 4.82 25.71 17.99
C LEU A 288 6.02 26.07 18.88
N THR A 289 7.22 25.60 18.55
CA THR A 289 8.42 25.92 19.35
C THR A 289 8.72 27.42 19.35
N SER A 290 8.55 28.11 18.21
CA SER A 290 8.75 29.56 18.14
C SER A 290 7.70 30.32 18.98
N MET A 291 6.46 29.83 19.02
CA MET A 291 5.42 30.40 19.87
C MET A 291 5.75 30.23 21.36
N GLU A 292 6.18 29.03 21.78
CA GLU A 292 6.59 28.74 23.17
C GLU A 292 7.77 29.60 23.61
N GLU A 293 8.76 29.81 22.74
CA GLU A 293 9.91 30.68 23.03
C GLU A 293 9.50 32.15 23.22
N LYS A 294 8.63 32.67 22.34
CA LYS A 294 8.11 34.04 22.45
C LYS A 294 7.26 34.22 23.70
N GLU A 295 6.43 33.24 24.04
CA GLU A 295 5.65 33.24 25.28
C GLU A 295 6.58 33.31 26.50
N LYS A 296 7.62 32.48 26.52
CA LYS A 296 8.61 32.47 27.60
C LYS A 296 9.36 33.80 27.72
N GLU A 297 9.77 34.40 26.61
CA GLU A 297 10.44 35.71 26.61
C GLU A 297 9.52 36.80 27.17
N MET A 298 8.25 36.81 26.75
CA MET A 298 7.25 37.75 27.24
C MET A 298 6.99 37.58 28.74
N LEU A 299 6.88 36.33 29.21
CA LEU A 299 6.72 36.02 30.62
C LEU A 299 7.92 36.50 31.45
N LEU A 300 9.15 36.21 31.01
CA LEU A 300 10.36 36.67 31.72
C LEU A 300 10.43 38.20 31.81
N LYS A 301 10.07 38.90 30.73
CA LYS A 301 10.06 40.37 30.71
C LYS A 301 9.01 40.94 31.66
N THR A 302 7.80 40.39 31.64
CA THR A 302 6.71 40.84 32.53
C THR A 302 7.03 40.55 34.00
N GLU A 303 7.58 39.38 34.30
CA GLU A 303 8.03 39.01 35.65
C GLU A 303 9.12 39.97 36.17
N SER A 304 10.10 40.34 35.34
CA SER A 304 11.13 41.32 35.70
C SER A 304 10.54 42.69 36.05
N GLU A 305 9.55 43.17 35.28
CA GLU A 305 8.88 44.44 35.56
C GLU A 305 8.02 44.35 36.83
N VAL A 306 7.34 43.23 37.08
CA VAL A 306 6.61 42.98 38.33
C VAL A 306 7.56 43.02 39.52
N GLN A 307 8.71 42.34 39.46
CA GLN A 307 9.71 42.36 40.54
C GLN A 307 10.25 43.77 40.83
N LYS A 308 10.44 44.60 39.80
CA LYS A 308 10.83 46.01 39.99
C LYS A 308 9.72 46.80 40.68
N MET A 309 8.46 46.57 40.29
CA MET A 309 7.30 47.20 40.91
C MET A 309 7.15 46.77 42.38
N GLU A 310 7.30 45.48 42.70
CA GLU A 310 7.27 44.95 44.07
C GLU A 310 8.34 45.58 44.96
N LYS A 311 9.58 45.72 44.45
CA LYS A 311 10.66 46.41 45.20
C LYS A 311 10.33 47.86 45.49
N ARG A 312 9.77 48.57 44.52
CA ARG A 312 9.36 49.98 44.70
C ARG A 312 8.19 50.09 45.68
N PHE A 313 7.21 49.19 45.58
CA PHE A 313 6.10 49.11 46.50
C PHE A 313 6.61 48.91 47.94
N LYS A 314 7.53 47.96 48.14
CA LYS A 314 8.10 47.70 49.47
C LYS A 314 8.86 48.90 50.05
N SER A 315 9.66 49.58 49.22
CA SER A 315 10.36 50.82 49.61
C SER A 315 9.38 51.92 50.05
N LEU A 316 8.28 52.09 49.30
CA LEU A 316 7.25 53.08 49.64
C LEU A 316 6.49 52.71 50.92
N GLU A 317 6.19 51.43 51.13
CA GLU A 317 5.58 50.96 52.38
C GLU A 317 6.50 51.25 53.59
N ASP A 318 7.80 51.00 53.46
CA ASP A 318 8.77 51.25 54.54
C ASP A 318 8.89 52.76 54.83
N GLU A 319 8.86 53.61 53.79
CA GLU A 319 8.81 55.08 53.93
C GLU A 319 7.54 55.55 54.66
N VAL A 320 6.36 55.06 54.25
CA VAL A 320 5.09 55.39 54.90
C VAL A 320 5.10 54.97 56.36
N THR A 321 5.52 53.73 56.64
CA THR A 321 5.64 53.22 58.02
C THR A 321 6.58 54.10 58.85
N GLY A 322 7.70 54.53 58.27
CA GLY A 322 8.63 55.46 58.93
C GLY A 322 8.01 56.83 59.23
N MET A 323 7.23 57.38 58.31
CA MET A 323 6.50 58.64 58.51
C MET A 323 5.42 58.52 59.60
N GLU A 324 4.65 57.43 59.61
CA GLU A 324 3.62 57.17 60.63
C GLU A 324 4.23 57.08 62.04
N LEU A 325 5.35 56.36 62.20
CA LEU A 325 6.05 56.27 63.48
C LEU A 325 6.61 57.62 63.94
N ALA A 326 7.13 58.45 63.03
CA ALA A 326 7.64 59.78 63.36
C ALA A 326 6.52 60.72 63.84
N LEU A 327 5.31 60.61 63.27
CA LEU A 327 4.13 61.37 63.70
C LEU A 327 3.61 60.94 65.08
N GLN A 328 3.79 59.68 65.47
CA GLN A 328 3.38 59.15 66.77
C GLN A 328 4.38 59.44 67.90
N GLY A 329 5.63 59.78 67.58
CA GLY A 329 6.70 60.01 68.57
C GLY A 329 6.73 61.44 69.13
N GLU A 330 7.13 61.59 70.39
CA GLU A 330 7.22 62.88 71.09
C GLU A 330 8.55 63.64 70.87
N GLU A 331 9.46 63.13 70.03
CA GLU A 331 10.80 63.69 69.78
C GLU A 331 10.82 64.62 68.55
N PRO A 332 10.86 65.96 68.71
CA PRO A 332 10.72 66.91 67.60
C PRO A 332 11.85 66.81 66.56
N GLY A 333 13.03 66.32 66.97
CA GLY A 333 14.19 66.16 66.09
C GLY A 333 13.98 65.12 64.99
N ARG A 334 13.29 64.01 65.27
CA ARG A 334 12.99 62.98 64.27
C ARG A 334 11.98 63.49 63.24
N LEU A 335 10.97 64.23 63.68
CA LEU A 335 9.98 64.84 62.81
C LEU A 335 10.62 65.84 61.83
N LEU A 336 11.55 66.67 62.33
CA LEU A 336 12.28 67.63 61.50
C LEU A 336 13.15 66.92 60.45
N GLN A 337 13.78 65.81 60.80
CA GLN A 337 14.63 65.04 59.89
C GLN A 337 13.83 64.35 58.78
N VAL A 338 12.66 63.76 59.10
CA VAL A 338 11.75 63.21 58.10
C VAL A 338 11.17 64.31 57.19
N ASN A 339 10.82 65.47 57.75
CA ASN A 339 10.33 66.61 56.98
C ASN A 339 11.39 67.15 56.01
N LEU A 340 12.64 67.31 56.45
CA LEU A 340 13.76 67.71 55.58
C LEU A 340 14.00 66.69 54.46
N HIS A 341 13.92 65.40 54.76
CA HIS A 341 14.03 64.34 53.74
C HIS A 341 12.88 64.45 52.73
N PHE A 342 11.62 64.53 53.20
CA PHE A 342 10.44 64.66 52.34
C PHE A 342 10.49 65.89 51.44
N VAL A 343 10.85 67.05 52.00
CA VAL A 343 10.99 68.30 51.24
C VAL A 343 12.10 68.16 50.19
N SER A 344 13.24 67.56 50.52
CA SER A 344 14.33 67.39 49.56
C SER A 344 14.04 66.39 48.44
N THR A 345 13.25 65.34 48.70
CA THR A 345 12.88 64.33 47.68
C THR A 345 11.66 64.72 46.83
N ASN A 346 10.70 65.47 47.36
CA ASN A 346 9.41 65.75 46.69
C ASN A 346 9.28 67.14 46.04
N ILE A 347 10.26 68.04 46.18
CA ILE A 347 10.26 69.35 45.47
C ILE A 347 10.18 69.21 43.94
N TYR A 348 10.45 68.04 43.35
CA TYR A 348 10.46 67.82 41.89
C TYR A 348 9.47 66.76 41.35
N GLN A 349 8.56 66.19 42.16
CA GLN A 349 7.61 65.16 41.71
C GLN A 349 6.16 65.49 42.05
N LEU A 350 5.64 66.58 41.50
CA LEU A 350 4.20 66.83 41.42
C LEU A 350 3.64 66.16 40.16
N GLU A 351 3.49 64.83 40.20
CA GLU A 351 2.34 64.09 39.64
C GLU A 351 2.62 62.58 39.64
N PRO A 352 1.67 61.73 40.09
CA PRO A 352 1.84 60.29 40.02
C PRO A 352 1.62 59.78 38.59
N LYS A 353 2.64 59.21 37.96
CA LYS A 353 2.57 58.62 36.60
C LYS A 353 1.75 57.32 36.49
N TRP A 354 1.01 56.91 37.52
CA TRP A 354 0.26 55.63 37.49
C TRP A 354 -1.06 55.69 36.70
N SER A 355 -1.54 56.88 36.32
CA SER A 355 -2.81 57.08 35.60
C SER A 355 -2.84 56.63 34.13
N LYS A 356 -1.80 55.94 33.62
CA LYS A 356 -1.71 55.50 32.22
C LYS A 356 -1.75 53.99 31.96
N TRP A 357 -2.05 53.17 32.96
CA TRP A 357 -2.16 51.71 32.78
C TRP A 357 -3.62 51.27 32.65
N THR A 358 -4.22 51.50 31.47
CA THR A 358 -5.36 50.70 31.01
C THR A 358 -4.83 49.47 30.30
N LEU A 359 -5.11 48.27 30.83
CA LEU A 359 -4.92 47.00 30.15
C LEU A 359 -5.83 46.99 28.91
N SER A 360 -5.23 47.15 27.73
CA SER A 360 -5.85 46.98 26.42
C SER A 360 -5.58 45.58 25.89
#